data_AF-A0A970K3G8-F1
#
_entry.id   AF-A0A970K3G8-F1
#
_cell.length_a   1.000
_cell.length_b   1.000
_cell.length_c   1.000
_cell.angle_alpha   90.00
_cell.angle_beta   90.00
_cell.angle_gamma   90.00
#
_symmetry.space_group_name_H-M   'P 1'
#
loop_
_entity.id
_entity.type
_entity.pdbx_description
1 polymer ?
#
loop_
_entity_poly.entity_id
_entity_poly.type
_entity_poly.pdbx_seq_one_letter_code
_entity_poly.pdbx_strand_id
1 'polypeptide(L)'
;MARQTATKVAYQNLSDFIFGKSLKPVALKNGMVIGGGTVYPEINFTLPPMLVTKESMPEVIRNYREIITGICERARELYVPGFVAEIETLPPMTFEPDWGIEVCKTVADVIKEYESKYGIKGSVRITPNDIREGSDLEHMWRGRHWDAIMRTFEGCAEAGADFLAIESVGGKEVHDDAIMYCDIGKSIFALSVLGCADMEKLWTQIVEIAERTGAVAAGDTACGFANTAMVLADKRYIPRVFAAVIRVMSAVRSLVAVECGARGPHKDCGYEGVYVKAITGTPISTEGRTAACAHLSPVGNIAACVTDLWSNESIQNIKLLGGMAPTVSFEQLSYDCRLMNTSSAKGDETARLLRDLHADSDSCLDPQAYVLRPDVVLSISKELVKVKGDYPRTKKAAELALAHLKEAYHNKELSLDEKELMWLDNLSEAVFGLPEGTDEFVKGIIGECEKLDPQKYDLRI
;
A
#
# COMPACT_ATOMS: atom_id res chain seq x y z
N MET A 1 -15.34 -15.02 -6.90
CA MET A 1 -16.66 -14.48 -6.46
C MET A 1 -16.98 -13.19 -7.23
N ALA A 2 -18.24 -12.75 -7.30
CA ALA A 2 -18.57 -11.46 -7.92
C ALA A 2 -18.12 -10.29 -7.01
N ARG A 3 -17.51 -9.24 -7.59
CA ARG A 3 -17.06 -8.03 -6.88
C ARG A 3 -18.21 -7.37 -6.11
N GLN A 4 -17.97 -7.04 -4.85
CA GLN A 4 -18.92 -6.38 -3.95
C GLN A 4 -18.54 -4.92 -3.71
N THR A 5 -19.13 -4.02 -4.49
CA THR A 5 -18.85 -2.58 -4.37
C THR A 5 -19.25 -2.02 -3.01
N ALA A 6 -18.34 -1.28 -2.37
CA ALA A 6 -18.62 -0.61 -1.11
C ALA A 6 -19.59 0.57 -1.33
N THR A 7 -20.65 0.62 -0.53
CA THR A 7 -21.74 1.62 -0.61
C THR A 7 -21.97 2.39 0.69
N LYS A 8 -21.16 2.10 1.71
CA LYS A 8 -21.15 2.79 3.00
C LYS A 8 -19.76 2.74 3.60
N VAL A 9 -19.42 3.72 4.43
CA VAL A 9 -18.20 3.68 5.24
C VAL A 9 -18.40 2.79 6.47
N ALA A 10 -17.33 2.11 6.88
CA ALA A 10 -17.33 1.28 8.09
C ALA A 10 -17.20 2.15 9.34
N TYR A 11 -16.35 3.19 9.31
CA TYR A 11 -16.18 4.13 10.40
C TYR A 11 -17.11 5.34 10.25
N GLN A 12 -17.95 5.58 11.25
CA GLN A 12 -18.87 6.72 11.29
C GLN A 12 -18.32 7.88 12.13
N ASN A 13 -17.64 7.55 13.23
CA ASN A 13 -17.10 8.50 14.19
C ASN A 13 -15.58 8.55 14.10
N LEU A 14 -15.05 9.78 14.15
CA LEU A 14 -13.61 10.01 14.21
C LEU A 14 -12.97 9.38 15.45
N SER A 15 -13.69 9.30 16.56
CA SER A 15 -13.21 8.73 17.83
C SER A 15 -12.80 7.27 17.75
N ASP A 16 -13.32 6.54 16.77
CA ASP A 16 -13.14 5.09 16.62
C ASP A 16 -12.05 4.78 15.56
N PHE A 17 -11.69 5.78 14.76
CA PHE A 17 -10.72 5.67 13.66
C PHE A 17 -9.31 5.99 14.18
N ILE A 18 -8.61 4.94 14.61
CA ILE A 18 -7.33 5.03 15.32
C ILE A 18 -6.45 3.80 15.03
N PHE A 19 -5.14 3.94 15.25
CA PHE A 19 -4.17 2.86 15.12
C PHE A 19 -4.49 1.65 16.02
N GLY A 20 -4.06 0.49 15.57
CA GLY A 20 -4.16 -0.81 16.25
C GLY A 20 -5.55 -1.42 16.26
N LYS A 21 -6.61 -0.66 15.96
CA LYS A 21 -8.01 -1.12 16.02
C LYS A 21 -8.65 -1.07 14.64
N SER A 22 -9.14 -2.21 14.18
CA SER A 22 -9.89 -2.39 12.95
C SER A 22 -11.25 -3.04 13.21
N LEU A 23 -12.29 -2.65 12.46
CA LEU A 23 -13.65 -3.21 12.62
C LEU A 23 -13.76 -4.65 12.10
N LYS A 24 -12.84 -5.06 11.22
CA LYS A 24 -12.72 -6.41 10.68
C LYS A 24 -11.28 -6.92 10.91
N PRO A 25 -10.91 -7.20 12.17
CA PRO A 25 -9.55 -7.65 12.46
C PRO A 25 -9.26 -9.02 11.83
N VAL A 26 -7.99 -9.28 11.53
CA VAL A 26 -7.53 -10.53 10.92
C VAL A 26 -6.81 -11.37 11.95
N ALA A 27 -7.42 -12.49 12.35
CA ALA A 27 -6.83 -13.45 13.27
C ALA A 27 -5.96 -14.47 12.52
N LEU A 28 -4.75 -14.69 13.01
CA LEU A 28 -3.79 -15.67 12.49
C LEU A 28 -3.75 -16.93 13.34
N LYS A 29 -3.23 -18.02 12.77
CA LYS A 29 -3.14 -19.34 13.42
C LYS A 29 -2.23 -19.34 14.66
N ASN A 30 -1.21 -18.48 14.68
CA ASN A 30 -0.29 -18.27 15.81
C ASN A 30 -0.88 -17.36 16.93
N GLY A 31 -2.14 -16.96 16.79
CA GLY A 31 -2.87 -16.14 17.76
C GLY A 31 -2.51 -14.65 17.73
N MET A 32 -1.79 -14.17 16.71
CA MET A 32 -1.77 -12.73 16.39
C MET A 32 -3.13 -12.30 15.85
N VAL A 33 -3.53 -11.05 16.13
CA VAL A 33 -4.77 -10.48 15.60
C VAL A 33 -4.48 -9.07 15.09
N ILE A 34 -4.32 -8.94 13.78
CA ILE A 34 -4.01 -7.64 13.15
C ILE A 34 -5.26 -6.77 13.20
N GLY A 35 -5.10 -5.55 13.75
CA GLY A 35 -6.22 -4.66 14.04
C GLY A 35 -7.04 -5.06 15.27
N GLY A 36 -6.55 -6.00 16.09
CA GLY A 36 -7.20 -6.47 17.32
C GLY A 36 -6.94 -5.64 18.58
N GLY A 37 -6.33 -4.45 18.45
CA GLY A 37 -5.96 -3.55 19.55
C GLY A 37 -4.46 -3.41 19.81
N THR A 38 -3.64 -4.18 19.09
CA THR A 38 -2.16 -4.11 19.15
C THR A 38 -1.64 -3.73 17.77
N VAL A 39 -0.82 -2.68 17.71
CA VAL A 39 0.01 -2.36 16.54
C VAL A 39 1.25 -3.25 16.56
N TYR A 40 1.54 -3.92 15.45
CA TYR A 40 2.70 -4.79 15.31
C TYR A 40 3.71 -4.19 14.32
N PRO A 41 5.02 -4.39 14.53
CA PRO A 41 6.01 -4.04 13.53
C PRO A 41 5.90 -5.00 12.32
N GLU A 42 5.99 -4.44 11.13
CA GLU A 42 6.18 -5.16 9.87
C GLU A 42 7.56 -4.80 9.33
N ILE A 43 8.49 -5.76 9.29
CA ILE A 43 9.83 -5.54 8.76
C ILE A 43 9.89 -6.02 7.32
N ASN A 44 10.32 -5.14 6.43
CA ASN A 44 10.64 -5.43 5.06
C ASN A 44 12.14 -5.21 4.83
N PHE A 45 12.73 -6.11 4.05
CA PHE A 45 14.17 -6.19 3.83
C PHE A 45 14.47 -6.67 2.43
N THR A 46 15.62 -6.27 1.92
CA THR A 46 16.10 -6.71 0.62
C THR A 46 17.56 -7.12 0.69
N LEU A 47 18.02 -7.77 -0.38
CA LEU A 47 19.39 -8.23 -0.52
C LEU A 47 20.39 -7.05 -0.51
N PRO A 48 21.64 -7.28 -0.07
CA PRO A 48 22.70 -6.34 -0.38
C PRO A 48 22.90 -6.27 -1.90
N PRO A 49 23.67 -5.29 -2.44
CA PRO A 49 23.95 -5.23 -3.87
C PRO A 49 24.57 -6.54 -4.40
N MET A 50 23.75 -7.35 -5.07
CA MET A 50 24.14 -8.63 -5.67
C MET A 50 23.20 -8.98 -6.84
N LEU A 51 23.68 -9.83 -7.75
CA LEU A 51 22.83 -10.38 -8.81
C LEU A 51 22.06 -11.59 -8.28
N VAL A 52 20.81 -11.73 -8.74
CA VAL A 52 19.99 -12.92 -8.49
C VAL A 52 20.01 -13.78 -9.74
N THR A 53 20.81 -14.84 -9.69
CA THR A 53 20.92 -15.86 -10.73
C THR A 53 20.88 -17.23 -10.08
N LYS A 54 20.75 -18.28 -10.89
CA LYS A 54 20.79 -19.67 -10.41
C LYS A 54 22.03 -19.96 -9.56
N GLU A 55 23.18 -19.40 -9.94
CA GLU A 55 24.46 -19.60 -9.27
C GLU A 55 24.54 -18.87 -7.92
N SER A 56 23.89 -17.73 -7.78
CA SER A 56 23.90 -16.93 -6.54
C SER A 56 22.79 -17.30 -5.55
N MET A 57 21.81 -18.12 -5.95
CA MET A 57 20.70 -18.54 -5.07
C MET A 57 21.14 -19.08 -3.69
N PRO A 58 22.20 -19.90 -3.56
CA PRO A 58 22.67 -20.32 -2.23
C PRO A 58 23.07 -19.15 -1.32
N GLU A 59 23.65 -18.09 -1.88
CA GLU A 59 24.00 -16.87 -1.14
C GLU A 59 22.77 -16.00 -0.84
N VAL A 60 21.81 -15.94 -1.76
CA VAL A 60 20.51 -15.29 -1.55
C VAL A 60 19.80 -15.91 -0.33
N ILE A 61 19.68 -17.24 -0.29
CA ILE A 61 19.06 -17.97 0.82
C ILE A 61 19.82 -17.76 2.13
N ARG A 62 21.15 -17.71 2.09
CA ARG A 62 21.98 -17.38 3.27
C ARG A 62 21.65 -16.00 3.83
N ASN A 63 21.53 -14.97 2.97
CA ASN A 63 21.18 -13.62 3.40
C ASN A 63 19.80 -13.58 4.07
N TYR A 64 18.76 -14.13 3.43
CA TYR A 64 17.42 -14.15 4.01
C TYR A 64 17.36 -14.89 5.34
N ARG A 65 18.10 -16.00 5.48
CA ARG A 65 18.24 -16.73 6.75
C ARG A 65 18.92 -15.90 7.83
N GLU A 66 20.00 -15.20 7.50
CA GLU A 66 20.70 -14.31 8.45
C GLU A 66 19.80 -13.17 8.93
N ILE A 67 19.13 -12.49 7.99
CA ILE A 67 18.20 -11.40 8.29
C ILE A 67 17.14 -11.86 9.28
N ILE A 68 16.38 -12.90 8.93
CA ILE A 68 15.24 -13.32 9.75
C ILE A 68 15.66 -13.89 11.10
N THR A 69 16.82 -14.54 11.18
CA THR A 69 17.40 -14.99 12.46
C THR A 69 17.65 -13.79 13.36
N GLY A 70 18.30 -12.74 12.85
CA GLY A 70 18.56 -11.52 13.60
C GLY A 70 17.28 -10.79 14.03
N ILE A 71 16.25 -10.77 13.18
CA ILE A 71 14.92 -10.24 13.55
C ILE A 71 14.31 -11.04 14.70
N CYS A 72 14.28 -12.37 14.62
CA CYS A 72 13.68 -13.21 15.64
C CYS A 72 14.41 -13.10 17.00
N GLU A 73 15.75 -13.04 16.97
CA GLU A 73 16.55 -12.79 18.16
C GLU A 73 16.21 -11.43 18.78
N ARG A 74 16.14 -10.39 17.96
CA ARG A 74 15.83 -9.05 18.46
C ARG A 74 14.40 -8.92 18.98
N ALA A 75 13.44 -9.58 18.33
CA ALA A 75 12.05 -9.64 18.79
C ALA A 75 11.96 -10.22 20.21
N ARG A 76 12.74 -11.26 20.49
CA ARG A 76 12.85 -11.86 21.83
C ARG A 76 13.45 -10.89 22.84
N GLU A 77 14.58 -10.27 22.51
CA GLU A 77 15.29 -9.34 23.40
C GLU A 77 14.45 -8.11 23.75
N LEU A 78 13.60 -7.66 22.83
CA LEU A 78 12.73 -6.51 22.98
C LEU A 78 11.32 -6.86 23.48
N TYR A 79 11.03 -8.13 23.78
CA TYR A 79 9.70 -8.58 24.23
C TYR A 79 8.58 -8.14 23.27
N VAL A 80 8.83 -8.22 21.97
CA VAL A 80 7.86 -7.83 20.95
C VAL A 80 6.68 -8.82 20.97
N PRO A 81 5.41 -8.37 21.01
CA PRO A 81 4.25 -9.26 21.15
C PRO A 81 3.95 -10.10 19.89
N GLY A 82 4.50 -9.68 18.76
CA GLY A 82 4.48 -10.37 17.47
C GLY A 82 5.01 -9.47 16.37
N PHE A 83 5.30 -9.99 15.18
CA PHE A 83 5.72 -9.18 14.04
C PHE A 83 5.31 -9.82 12.71
N VAL A 84 5.33 -9.01 11.66
CA VAL A 84 5.22 -9.49 10.27
C VAL A 84 6.57 -9.29 9.58
N ALA A 85 7.05 -10.31 8.87
CA ALA A 85 8.18 -10.19 7.95
C ALA A 85 7.64 -10.16 6.52
N GLU A 86 7.83 -9.05 5.84
CA GLU A 86 7.45 -8.91 4.44
C GLU A 86 8.62 -9.24 3.52
N ILE A 87 8.33 -10.08 2.52
CA ILE A 87 9.25 -10.45 1.46
C ILE A 87 8.71 -9.85 0.17
N GLU A 88 9.30 -8.74 -0.24
CA GLU A 88 9.18 -8.27 -1.62
C GLU A 88 10.15 -9.02 -2.50
N THR A 89 9.61 -9.80 -3.43
CA THR A 89 10.47 -10.53 -4.35
C THR A 89 11.15 -9.55 -5.30
N LEU A 90 12.42 -9.78 -5.62
CA LEU A 90 13.05 -9.10 -6.76
C LEU A 90 12.51 -9.70 -8.08
N PRO A 91 12.51 -8.97 -9.21
CA PRO A 91 11.92 -9.48 -10.46
C PRO A 91 12.37 -10.89 -10.85
N PRO A 92 13.66 -11.28 -10.76
CA PRO A 92 14.09 -12.64 -11.09
C PRO A 92 13.42 -13.73 -10.25
N MET A 93 13.05 -13.44 -9.00
CA MET A 93 12.37 -14.37 -8.11
C MET A 93 10.89 -14.54 -8.44
N THR A 94 10.29 -13.62 -9.21
CA THR A 94 8.95 -13.81 -9.77
C THR A 94 9.01 -14.44 -11.15
N PHE A 95 9.99 -14.06 -11.99
CA PHE A 95 10.21 -14.72 -13.29
C PHE A 95 10.52 -16.21 -13.17
N GLU A 96 11.28 -16.58 -12.12
CA GLU A 96 11.56 -17.96 -11.74
C GLU A 96 10.90 -18.25 -10.39
N PRO A 97 9.59 -18.61 -10.35
CA PRO A 97 8.82 -18.73 -9.11
C PRO A 97 9.48 -19.59 -8.03
N ASP A 98 10.17 -20.66 -8.42
CA ASP A 98 10.84 -21.58 -7.51
C ASP A 98 11.86 -20.86 -6.59
N TRP A 99 12.49 -19.78 -7.07
CA TRP A 99 13.42 -18.97 -6.28
C TRP A 99 12.70 -18.15 -5.20
N GLY A 100 11.59 -17.50 -5.56
CA GLY A 100 10.74 -16.78 -4.60
C GLY A 100 10.16 -17.71 -3.53
N ILE A 101 9.73 -18.91 -3.94
CA ILE A 101 9.19 -19.94 -3.05
C ILE A 101 10.26 -20.42 -2.07
N GLU A 102 11.50 -20.64 -2.51
CA GLU A 102 12.61 -21.07 -1.64
C GLU A 102 12.98 -19.99 -0.60
N VAL A 103 12.97 -18.71 -1.01
CA VAL A 103 13.16 -17.57 -0.09
C VAL A 103 12.04 -17.52 0.95
N CYS A 104 10.78 -17.59 0.51
CA CYS A 104 9.62 -17.58 1.39
C CYS A 104 9.67 -18.72 2.41
N LYS A 105 9.94 -19.93 1.95
CA LYS A 105 10.10 -21.12 2.80
C LYS A 105 11.20 -20.91 3.84
N THR A 106 12.35 -20.38 3.43
CA THR A 106 13.49 -20.14 4.33
C THR A 106 13.11 -19.21 5.47
N VAL A 107 12.43 -18.10 5.16
CA VAL A 107 11.99 -17.12 6.18
C VAL A 107 10.93 -17.73 7.10
N ALA A 108 9.91 -18.40 6.53
CA ALA A 108 8.84 -19.03 7.28
C ALA A 108 9.34 -20.15 8.22
N ASP A 109 10.27 -20.99 7.75
CA ASP A 109 10.84 -22.09 8.55
C ASP A 109 11.61 -21.56 9.76
N VAL A 110 12.41 -20.49 9.60
CA VAL A 110 13.13 -19.88 10.73
C VAL A 110 12.17 -19.26 11.73
N ILE A 111 11.13 -18.54 11.29
CA ILE A 111 10.12 -17.98 12.19
C ILE A 111 9.44 -19.10 12.99
N LYS A 112 9.00 -20.18 12.33
CA LYS A 112 8.35 -21.33 12.99
C LYS A 112 9.28 -22.02 14.01
N GLU A 113 10.57 -22.10 13.71
CA GLU A 113 11.57 -22.63 14.63
C GLU A 113 11.66 -21.77 15.91
N TYR A 114 11.73 -20.45 15.76
CA TYR A 114 11.78 -19.52 16.90
C TYR A 114 10.45 -19.45 17.68
N GLU A 115 9.32 -19.58 17.01
CA GLU A 115 8.01 -19.70 17.66
C GLU A 115 7.98 -20.93 18.56
N SER A 116 8.38 -22.10 18.04
CA SER A 116 8.41 -23.35 18.79
C SER A 116 9.39 -23.33 19.97
N LYS A 117 10.58 -22.75 19.77
CA LYS A 117 11.64 -22.73 20.80
C LYS A 117 11.46 -21.65 21.86
N TYR A 118 10.96 -20.48 21.47
CA TYR A 118 11.01 -19.28 22.30
C TYR A 118 9.66 -18.57 22.44
N GLY A 119 8.60 -19.05 21.79
CA GLY A 119 7.27 -18.44 21.83
C GLY A 119 7.14 -17.12 21.07
N ILE A 120 8.10 -16.81 20.19
CA ILE A 120 8.07 -15.59 19.37
C ILE A 120 7.05 -15.75 18.26
N LYS A 121 6.05 -14.87 18.24
CA LYS A 121 5.03 -14.85 17.19
C LYS A 121 5.54 -14.06 15.98
N GLY A 122 5.68 -14.72 14.85
CA GLY A 122 5.96 -14.08 13.57
C GLY A 122 5.01 -14.60 12.50
N SER A 123 4.75 -13.78 11.49
CA SER A 123 4.03 -14.17 10.27
C SER A 123 4.76 -13.67 9.04
N VAL A 124 4.54 -14.31 7.89
CA VAL A 124 5.19 -13.94 6.64
C VAL A 124 4.18 -13.32 5.68
N ARG A 125 4.50 -12.14 5.14
CA ARG A 125 3.82 -11.59 3.96
C ARG A 125 4.69 -11.82 2.74
N ILE A 126 4.10 -12.36 1.68
CA ILE A 126 4.75 -12.42 0.36
C ILE A 126 4.15 -11.36 -0.55
N THR A 127 5.04 -10.59 -1.19
CA THR A 127 4.70 -9.55 -2.15
C THR A 127 5.48 -9.82 -3.44
N PRO A 128 4.95 -10.67 -4.35
CA PRO A 128 5.57 -10.88 -5.65
C PRO A 128 5.66 -9.55 -6.42
N ASN A 129 6.77 -9.33 -7.11
CA ASN A 129 6.93 -8.17 -7.97
C ASN A 129 6.02 -8.35 -9.18
N ASP A 130 5.25 -7.32 -9.52
CA ASP A 130 4.39 -7.39 -10.69
C ASP A 130 5.23 -7.22 -11.97
N ILE A 131 5.66 -8.35 -12.51
CA ILE A 131 6.47 -8.43 -13.73
C ILE A 131 5.67 -8.23 -15.02
N ARG A 132 4.38 -7.86 -14.96
CA ARG A 132 3.52 -7.65 -16.15
C ARG A 132 3.81 -6.31 -16.83
N GLU A 133 5.06 -6.13 -17.24
CA GLU A 133 5.56 -4.96 -17.94
C GLU A 133 6.49 -5.35 -19.09
N GLY A 134 6.89 -4.38 -19.91
CA GLY A 134 7.84 -4.60 -20.99
C GLY A 134 7.23 -4.93 -22.36
N SER A 135 8.09 -4.96 -23.38
CA SER A 135 7.69 -5.10 -24.78
C SER A 135 7.20 -6.50 -25.14
N ASP A 136 7.57 -7.52 -24.38
CA ASP A 136 7.18 -8.91 -24.60
C ASP A 136 6.01 -9.36 -23.71
N LEU A 137 5.35 -8.41 -23.01
CA LEU A 137 4.09 -8.65 -22.34
C LEU A 137 2.99 -8.95 -23.35
N GLU A 138 2.47 -10.18 -23.31
CA GLU A 138 1.35 -10.64 -24.16
C GLU A 138 0.02 -10.03 -23.73
N HIS A 139 -0.31 -10.09 -22.44
CA HIS A 139 -1.59 -9.63 -21.90
C HIS A 139 -1.50 -9.41 -20.39
N MET A 140 -2.36 -8.56 -19.81
CA MET A 140 -2.38 -8.33 -18.36
C MET A 140 -2.89 -9.54 -17.56
N TRP A 141 -3.71 -10.39 -18.17
CA TRP A 141 -4.43 -11.49 -17.47
C TRP A 141 -4.19 -12.89 -18.05
N ARG A 142 -3.15 -13.08 -18.85
CA ARG A 142 -2.73 -14.38 -19.40
C ARG A 142 -1.29 -14.33 -19.91
N GLY A 143 -0.71 -15.51 -20.13
CA GLY A 143 0.64 -15.66 -20.66
C GLY A 143 1.71 -15.71 -19.56
N ARG A 144 2.99 -15.78 -19.98
CA ARG A 144 4.12 -16.16 -19.12
C ARG A 144 4.25 -15.34 -17.83
N HIS A 145 4.01 -14.02 -17.89
CA HIS A 145 4.13 -13.11 -16.75
C HIS A 145 3.04 -13.37 -15.71
N TRP A 146 1.80 -13.51 -16.18
CA TRP A 146 0.65 -13.82 -15.33
C TRP A 146 0.81 -15.19 -14.66
N ASP A 147 1.16 -16.23 -15.43
CA ASP A 147 1.31 -17.58 -14.92
C ASP A 147 2.42 -17.67 -13.85
N ALA A 148 3.52 -16.93 -14.04
CA ALA A 148 4.61 -16.85 -13.09
C ALA A 148 4.18 -16.18 -11.77
N ILE A 149 3.45 -15.05 -11.83
CA ILE A 149 2.91 -14.39 -10.63
C ILE A 149 1.97 -15.34 -9.87
N MET A 150 1.03 -15.99 -10.55
CA MET A 150 0.09 -16.92 -9.92
C MET A 150 0.81 -18.11 -9.26
N ARG A 151 1.83 -18.68 -9.93
CA ARG A 151 2.67 -19.74 -9.37
C ARG A 151 3.45 -19.30 -8.15
N THR A 152 4.01 -18.09 -8.16
CA THR A 152 4.74 -17.54 -7.01
C THR A 152 3.80 -17.37 -5.82
N PHE A 153 2.59 -16.84 -6.03
CA PHE A 153 1.60 -16.72 -4.96
C PHE A 153 1.22 -18.06 -4.34
N GLU A 154 0.81 -19.02 -5.17
CA GLU A 154 0.37 -20.34 -4.69
C GLU A 154 1.50 -21.08 -3.97
N GLY A 155 2.70 -21.13 -4.58
CA GLY A 155 3.84 -21.81 -3.98
C GLY A 155 4.33 -21.16 -2.68
N CYS A 156 4.33 -19.83 -2.59
CA CYS A 156 4.72 -19.13 -1.35
C CYS A 156 3.67 -19.33 -0.25
N ALA A 157 2.37 -19.32 -0.58
CA ALA A 157 1.30 -19.64 0.37
C ALA A 157 1.46 -21.05 0.95
N GLU A 158 1.73 -22.05 0.08
CA GLU A 158 2.00 -23.42 0.51
C GLU A 158 3.31 -23.56 1.31
N ALA A 159 4.33 -22.75 1.00
CA ALA A 159 5.58 -22.71 1.73
C ALA A 159 5.48 -22.06 3.12
N GLY A 160 4.38 -21.34 3.41
CA GLY A 160 4.10 -20.78 4.71
C GLY A 160 3.96 -19.26 4.77
N ALA A 161 3.75 -18.58 3.65
CA ALA A 161 3.27 -17.19 3.68
C ALA A 161 1.85 -17.14 4.29
N ASP A 162 1.66 -16.26 5.26
CA ASP A 162 0.37 -16.01 5.89
C ASP A 162 -0.46 -14.96 5.12
N PHE A 163 0.22 -13.99 4.49
CA PHE A 163 -0.40 -12.89 3.76
C PHE A 163 0.08 -12.84 2.31
N LEU A 164 -0.87 -12.65 1.38
CA LEU A 164 -0.61 -12.46 -0.05
C LEU A 164 -0.88 -10.99 -0.43
N ALA A 165 0.14 -10.30 -0.93
CA ALA A 165 0.07 -8.92 -1.37
C ALA A 165 0.78 -8.73 -2.72
N ILE A 166 0.56 -7.60 -3.39
CA ILE A 166 1.27 -7.22 -4.63
C ILE A 166 1.13 -5.71 -4.84
N GLU A 167 2.10 -5.12 -5.53
CA GLU A 167 2.02 -3.74 -6.00
C GLU A 167 1.73 -3.75 -7.50
N SER A 168 0.45 -3.87 -7.86
CA SER A 168 0.10 -4.19 -9.25
C SER A 168 0.19 -2.99 -10.20
N VAL A 169 0.53 -3.26 -11.47
CA VAL A 169 0.92 -2.23 -12.43
C VAL A 169 -0.13 -1.86 -13.48
N GLY A 170 -1.36 -2.38 -13.40
CA GLY A 170 -2.41 -2.10 -14.39
C GLY A 170 -2.67 -0.61 -14.60
N GLY A 171 -2.42 -0.12 -15.82
CA GLY A 171 -2.55 1.28 -16.23
C GLY A 171 -1.30 2.15 -16.03
N LYS A 172 -0.22 1.60 -15.48
CA LYS A 172 1.02 2.34 -15.15
C LYS A 172 1.63 3.01 -16.38
N GLU A 173 1.61 2.35 -17.54
CA GLU A 173 2.14 2.86 -18.80
C GLU A 173 1.47 4.16 -19.27
N VAL A 174 0.20 4.35 -18.94
CA VAL A 174 -0.55 5.59 -19.19
C VAL A 174 -0.28 6.60 -18.08
N HIS A 175 -0.24 6.15 -16.83
CA HIS A 175 -0.04 7.04 -15.69
C HIS A 175 1.37 7.66 -15.66
N ASP A 176 2.41 6.91 -16.03
CA ASP A 176 3.78 7.40 -16.10
C ASP A 176 3.90 8.59 -17.09
N ASP A 177 3.18 8.52 -18.22
CA ASP A 177 3.08 9.64 -19.15
C ASP A 177 2.28 10.81 -18.55
N ALA A 178 1.15 10.51 -17.92
CA ALA A 178 0.26 11.50 -17.30
C ALA A 178 0.96 12.33 -16.23
N ILE A 179 1.71 11.70 -15.32
CA ILE A 179 2.38 12.40 -14.22
C ILE A 179 3.40 13.41 -14.76
N MET A 180 4.16 13.05 -15.79
CA MET A 180 5.21 13.92 -16.34
C MET A 180 4.67 15.26 -16.85
N TYR A 181 3.40 15.29 -17.24
CA TYR A 181 2.71 16.50 -17.73
C TYR A 181 1.62 17.00 -16.78
N CYS A 182 1.48 16.39 -15.59
CA CYS A 182 0.41 16.67 -14.64
C CYS A 182 -1.00 16.57 -15.27
N ASP A 183 -1.19 15.62 -16.19
CA ASP A 183 -2.45 15.39 -16.89
C ASP A 183 -3.40 14.58 -16.00
N ILE A 184 -4.29 15.29 -15.31
CA ILE A 184 -5.24 14.68 -14.38
C ILE A 184 -6.27 13.79 -15.10
N GLY A 185 -6.60 14.08 -16.36
CA GLY A 185 -7.51 13.27 -17.15
C GLY A 185 -6.93 11.90 -17.42
N LYS A 186 -5.69 11.84 -17.92
CA LYS A 186 -4.99 10.58 -18.17
C LYS A 186 -4.72 9.82 -16.88
N SER A 187 -4.41 10.52 -15.78
CA SER A 187 -4.27 9.89 -14.47
C SER A 187 -5.58 9.24 -13.99
N ILE A 188 -6.73 9.90 -14.16
CA ILE A 188 -8.04 9.32 -13.83
C ILE A 188 -8.31 8.10 -14.70
N PHE A 189 -8.05 8.17 -16.00
CA PHE A 189 -8.25 7.04 -16.92
C PHE A 189 -7.39 5.83 -16.52
N ALA A 190 -6.09 6.05 -16.25
CA ALA A 190 -5.18 5.01 -15.83
C ALA A 190 -5.61 4.34 -14.53
N LEU A 191 -5.99 5.11 -13.50
CA LEU A 191 -6.36 4.55 -12.20
C LEU A 191 -7.75 3.91 -12.20
N SER A 192 -8.72 4.50 -12.88
CA SER A 192 -10.14 4.10 -12.78
C SER A 192 -10.60 3.10 -13.83
N VAL A 193 -10.08 3.18 -15.06
CA VAL A 193 -10.52 2.30 -16.16
C VAL A 193 -9.57 1.13 -16.29
N LEU A 194 -8.27 1.40 -16.42
CA LEU A 194 -7.25 0.36 -16.56
C LEU A 194 -6.96 -0.30 -15.21
N GLY A 195 -6.66 0.51 -14.19
CA GLY A 195 -6.28 0.06 -12.86
C GLY A 195 -7.36 -0.75 -12.16
N CYS A 196 -8.60 -0.24 -12.08
CA CYS A 196 -9.69 -0.99 -11.45
C CYS A 196 -10.04 -2.29 -12.20
N ALA A 197 -9.99 -2.30 -13.54
CA ALA A 197 -10.23 -3.51 -14.32
C ALA A 197 -9.14 -4.57 -14.07
N ASP A 198 -7.88 -4.16 -14.02
CA ASP A 198 -6.77 -5.04 -13.70
C ASP A 198 -6.87 -5.58 -12.27
N MET A 199 -7.11 -4.70 -11.30
CA MET A 199 -7.31 -5.05 -9.91
C MET A 199 -8.41 -6.08 -9.73
N GLU A 200 -9.54 -5.92 -10.41
CA GLU A 200 -10.66 -6.85 -10.30
C GLU A 200 -10.29 -8.26 -10.75
N LYS A 201 -9.57 -8.39 -11.87
CA LYS A 201 -9.13 -9.69 -12.40
C LYS A 201 -8.06 -10.32 -11.53
N LEU A 202 -7.04 -9.54 -11.16
CA LEU A 202 -5.91 -9.99 -10.37
C LEU A 202 -6.35 -10.43 -8.97
N TRP A 203 -7.10 -9.59 -8.25
CA TRP A 203 -7.52 -9.89 -6.88
C TRP A 203 -8.54 -11.01 -6.79
N THR A 204 -9.36 -11.22 -7.83
CA THR A 204 -10.21 -12.41 -7.89
C THR A 204 -9.36 -13.69 -7.83
N GLN A 205 -8.25 -13.76 -8.56
CA GLN A 205 -7.36 -14.93 -8.55
C GLN A 205 -6.54 -15.05 -7.26
N ILE A 206 -6.01 -13.94 -6.73
CA ILE A 206 -5.27 -13.96 -5.47
C ILE A 206 -6.16 -14.43 -4.31
N VAL A 207 -7.42 -13.98 -4.27
CA VAL A 207 -8.40 -14.44 -3.27
C VAL A 207 -8.68 -15.93 -3.42
N GLU A 208 -8.85 -16.44 -4.64
CA GLU A 208 -9.02 -17.89 -4.89
C GLU A 208 -7.82 -18.70 -4.41
N ILE A 209 -6.59 -18.24 -4.64
CA ILE A 209 -5.36 -18.89 -4.14
C ILE A 209 -5.35 -18.87 -2.61
N ALA A 210 -5.64 -17.72 -1.98
CA ALA A 210 -5.68 -17.60 -0.52
C ALA A 210 -6.70 -18.55 0.12
N GLU A 211 -7.89 -18.69 -0.49
CA GLU A 211 -8.93 -19.60 -0.02
C GLU A 211 -8.51 -21.07 -0.11
N ARG A 212 -7.86 -21.49 -1.21
CA ARG A 212 -7.38 -22.87 -1.39
C ARG A 212 -6.25 -23.24 -0.44
N THR A 213 -5.33 -22.31 -0.21
CA THR A 213 -4.09 -22.54 0.57
C THR A 213 -4.27 -22.23 2.06
N GLY A 214 -5.34 -21.52 2.42
CA GLY A 214 -5.61 -21.08 3.79
C GLY A 214 -4.76 -19.88 4.24
N ALA A 215 -4.13 -19.19 3.29
CA ALA A 215 -3.50 -17.88 3.50
C ALA A 215 -4.56 -16.76 3.55
N VAL A 216 -4.11 -15.53 3.80
CA VAL A 216 -4.95 -14.33 3.78
C VAL A 216 -4.62 -13.50 2.55
N ALA A 217 -5.60 -13.31 1.66
CA ALA A 217 -5.54 -12.26 0.66
C ALA A 217 -5.52 -10.90 1.38
N ALA A 218 -4.37 -10.23 1.36
CA ALA A 218 -4.10 -9.08 2.22
C ALA A 218 -4.54 -7.77 1.56
N GLY A 219 -3.74 -7.23 0.64
CA GLY A 219 -4.08 -6.04 -0.12
C GLY A 219 -3.02 -5.64 -1.14
N ASP A 220 -3.35 -4.62 -1.94
CA ASP A 220 -2.50 -4.07 -3.00
C ASP A 220 -2.00 -2.68 -2.60
N THR A 221 -1.27 -2.00 -3.50
CA THR A 221 -1.01 -0.56 -3.43
C THR A 221 -0.98 0.07 -4.82
N ALA A 222 -1.32 1.34 -4.88
CA ALA A 222 -1.05 2.16 -6.04
C ALA A 222 0.39 2.72 -6.02
N CYS A 223 1.39 1.95 -5.54
CA CYS A 223 2.77 2.42 -5.35
C CYS A 223 3.37 2.97 -6.65
N GLY A 224 3.27 2.21 -7.74
CA GLY A 224 3.72 2.63 -9.08
C GLY A 224 3.02 3.88 -9.64
N PHE A 225 1.97 4.38 -8.97
CA PHE A 225 1.19 5.55 -9.36
C PHE A 225 1.38 6.69 -8.37
N ALA A 226 0.83 6.55 -7.17
CA ALA A 226 0.78 7.60 -6.15
C ALA A 226 2.13 7.81 -5.45
N ASN A 227 2.94 6.76 -5.24
CA ASN A 227 4.28 6.94 -4.67
C ASN A 227 5.24 7.53 -5.71
N THR A 228 5.11 7.15 -6.98
CA THR A 228 5.81 7.83 -8.09
C THR A 228 5.50 9.33 -8.09
N ALA A 229 4.23 9.71 -8.01
CA ALA A 229 3.82 11.11 -7.94
C ALA A 229 4.39 11.82 -6.69
N MET A 230 4.36 11.16 -5.53
CA MET A 230 4.92 11.68 -4.27
C MET A 230 6.41 11.97 -4.37
N VAL A 231 7.20 11.02 -4.89
CA VAL A 231 8.66 11.17 -5.05
C VAL A 231 9.00 12.26 -6.07
N LEU A 232 8.26 12.37 -7.16
CA LEU A 232 8.46 13.42 -8.16
C LEU A 232 8.09 14.81 -7.60
N ALA A 233 7.07 14.89 -6.73
CA ALA A 233 6.70 16.13 -6.05
C ALA A 233 7.76 16.56 -5.02
N ASP A 234 8.32 15.62 -4.26
CA ASP A 234 9.40 15.90 -3.30
C ASP A 234 10.67 16.45 -4.01
N LYS A 235 10.97 15.89 -5.20
CA LYS A 235 12.02 16.41 -6.10
C LYS A 235 11.64 17.71 -6.84
N ARG A 236 10.45 18.25 -6.60
CA ARG A 236 9.91 19.48 -7.21
C ARG A 236 9.73 19.41 -8.73
N TYR A 237 9.60 18.21 -9.29
CA TYR A 237 9.31 18.02 -10.71
C TYR A 237 7.84 18.22 -11.05
N ILE A 238 6.95 17.91 -10.11
CA ILE A 238 5.50 18.13 -10.22
C ILE A 238 4.97 18.88 -8.98
N PRO A 239 3.78 19.49 -9.03
CA PRO A 239 3.16 20.15 -7.88
C PRO A 239 2.78 19.16 -6.79
N ARG A 240 2.88 19.57 -5.53
CA ARG A 240 2.52 18.73 -4.38
C ARG A 240 1.00 18.54 -4.28
N VAL A 241 0.21 19.54 -4.67
CA VAL A 241 -1.25 19.40 -4.78
C VAL A 241 -1.65 18.33 -5.79
N PHE A 242 -0.92 18.19 -6.90
CA PHE A 242 -1.19 17.12 -7.88
C PHE A 242 -0.96 15.75 -7.26
N ALA A 243 0.19 15.53 -6.62
CA ALA A 243 0.49 14.27 -5.93
C ALA A 243 -0.53 13.92 -4.84
N ALA A 244 -0.99 14.92 -4.08
CA ALA A 244 -2.03 14.74 -3.07
C ALA A 244 -3.36 14.27 -3.69
N VAL A 245 -3.76 14.84 -4.84
CA VAL A 245 -4.98 14.44 -5.56
C VAL A 245 -4.86 13.02 -6.12
N ILE A 246 -3.72 12.66 -6.71
CA ILE A 246 -3.44 11.29 -7.18
C ILE A 246 -3.57 10.27 -6.04
N ARG A 247 -3.12 10.62 -4.83
CA ARG A 247 -3.26 9.76 -3.64
C ARG A 247 -4.73 9.44 -3.35
N VAL A 248 -5.59 10.46 -3.32
CA VAL A 248 -7.02 10.26 -3.03
C VAL A 248 -7.71 9.48 -4.16
N MET A 249 -7.37 9.76 -5.42
CA MET A 249 -7.86 8.99 -6.57
C MET A 249 -7.48 7.51 -6.49
N SER A 250 -6.25 7.23 -6.06
CA SER A 250 -5.72 5.86 -5.94
C SER A 250 -6.46 5.02 -4.91
N ALA A 251 -7.10 5.63 -3.91
CA ALA A 251 -7.95 4.93 -2.95
C ALA A 251 -9.07 4.14 -3.64
N VAL A 252 -9.63 4.66 -4.73
CA VAL A 252 -10.70 3.98 -5.49
C VAL A 252 -10.18 2.70 -6.14
N ARG A 253 -8.98 2.78 -6.73
CA ARG A 253 -8.29 1.64 -7.35
C ARG A 253 -7.92 0.59 -6.30
N SER A 254 -7.29 0.98 -5.20
CA SER A 254 -6.85 0.03 -4.16
C SER A 254 -8.03 -0.59 -3.39
N LEU A 255 -9.18 0.10 -3.30
CA LEU A 255 -10.42 -0.44 -2.72
C LEU A 255 -10.92 -1.69 -3.45
N VAL A 256 -10.66 -1.83 -4.75
CA VAL A 256 -11.11 -2.97 -5.56
C VAL A 256 -10.61 -4.30 -4.99
N ALA A 257 -9.40 -4.37 -4.41
CA ALA A 257 -8.89 -5.59 -3.79
C ALA A 257 -9.85 -6.12 -2.71
N VAL A 258 -10.33 -5.24 -1.83
CA VAL A 258 -11.25 -5.59 -0.74
C VAL A 258 -12.66 -5.88 -1.27
N GLU A 259 -13.11 -5.16 -2.30
CA GLU A 259 -14.37 -5.45 -3.00
C GLU A 259 -14.35 -6.83 -3.69
N CYS A 260 -13.17 -7.34 -4.08
CA CYS A 260 -12.96 -8.68 -4.63
C CYS A 260 -12.75 -9.77 -3.56
N GLY A 261 -12.59 -9.41 -2.29
CA GLY A 261 -12.50 -10.37 -1.17
C GLY A 261 -11.23 -10.30 -0.33
N ALA A 262 -10.28 -9.40 -0.63
CA ALA A 262 -9.13 -9.16 0.25
C ALA A 262 -9.60 -8.70 1.64
N ARG A 263 -8.89 -9.12 2.68
CA ARG A 263 -9.28 -8.92 4.09
C ARG A 263 -8.35 -8.01 4.87
N GLY A 264 -7.29 -7.52 4.24
CA GLY A 264 -6.20 -6.82 4.90
C GLY A 264 -5.20 -7.80 5.56
N PRO A 265 -4.11 -7.26 6.15
CA PRO A 265 -3.76 -5.86 6.16
C PRO A 265 -3.39 -5.36 4.76
N HIS A 266 -3.89 -4.18 4.37
CA HIS A 266 -3.42 -3.47 3.18
C HIS A 266 -1.89 -3.28 3.24
N LYS A 267 -1.23 -3.14 2.10
CA LYS A 267 0.22 -2.94 2.02
C LYS A 267 0.65 -1.58 2.57
N ASP A 268 1.88 -1.55 3.08
CA ASP A 268 2.55 -0.46 3.79
C ASP A 268 2.75 0.81 2.96
N CYS A 269 3.30 0.66 1.74
CA CYS A 269 3.56 1.77 0.84
C CYS A 269 2.29 2.39 0.23
N GLY A 270 1.12 1.78 0.50
CA GLY A 270 -0.19 2.24 0.07
C GLY A 270 -0.78 3.24 1.06
N TYR A 271 -0.27 4.47 1.08
CA TYR A 271 -0.80 5.53 1.95
C TYR A 271 -2.29 5.81 1.74
N GLU A 272 -2.85 5.49 0.56
CA GLU A 272 -4.29 5.53 0.29
C GLU A 272 -5.09 4.49 1.10
N GLY A 273 -4.41 3.53 1.72
CA GLY A 273 -4.98 2.52 2.61
C GLY A 273 -5.79 3.10 3.76
N VAL A 274 -5.51 4.33 4.20
CA VAL A 274 -6.34 5.02 5.21
C VAL A 274 -7.81 5.16 4.75
N TYR A 275 -8.03 5.41 3.46
CA TYR A 275 -9.37 5.48 2.86
C TYR A 275 -9.99 4.08 2.75
N VAL A 276 -9.18 3.08 2.37
CA VAL A 276 -9.62 1.68 2.33
C VAL A 276 -10.09 1.24 3.72
N LYS A 277 -9.34 1.55 4.79
CA LYS A 277 -9.71 1.27 6.18
C LYS A 277 -10.99 2.00 6.58
N ALA A 278 -11.09 3.30 6.30
CA ALA A 278 -12.28 4.10 6.59
C ALA A 278 -13.55 3.49 5.96
N ILE A 279 -13.45 3.06 4.70
CA ILE A 279 -14.56 2.50 3.93
C ILE A 279 -14.91 1.08 4.38
N THR A 280 -13.91 0.22 4.57
CA THR A 280 -14.13 -1.23 4.65
C THR A 280 -14.03 -1.80 6.06
N GLY A 281 -13.31 -1.11 6.95
CA GLY A 281 -13.01 -1.57 8.30
C GLY A 281 -11.87 -2.60 8.38
N THR A 282 -11.21 -2.92 7.27
CA THR A 282 -10.08 -3.87 7.25
C THR A 282 -8.80 -3.22 7.81
N PRO A 283 -7.90 -3.99 8.43
CA PRO A 283 -6.62 -3.47 8.87
C PRO A 283 -5.76 -3.02 7.70
N ILE A 284 -4.79 -2.16 8.01
CA ILE A 284 -3.79 -1.66 7.06
C ILE A 284 -2.39 -1.71 7.66
N SER A 285 -1.42 -1.97 6.81
CA SER A 285 -0.05 -1.58 7.08
C SER A 285 0.20 -0.17 6.56
N THR A 286 1.10 0.55 7.23
CA THR A 286 1.53 1.88 6.83
C THR A 286 3.00 2.06 7.14
N GLU A 287 3.63 2.95 6.41
CA GLU A 287 5.00 3.38 6.64
C GLU A 287 5.07 4.90 6.77
N GLY A 288 6.18 5.44 7.28
CA GLY A 288 6.36 6.89 7.40
C GLY A 288 7.72 7.23 7.97
N ARG A 289 7.79 7.88 9.14
CA ARG A 289 9.06 8.34 9.75
C ARG A 289 10.14 7.25 9.87
N THR A 290 9.74 6.00 10.06
CA THR A 290 10.67 4.86 10.26
C THR A 290 10.95 4.09 8.97
N ALA A 291 10.39 4.55 7.85
CA ALA A 291 10.71 4.11 6.49
C ALA A 291 11.68 5.04 5.75
N ALA A 292 12.28 6.01 6.47
CA ALA A 292 13.32 6.89 5.93
C ALA A 292 14.56 6.15 5.38
N CYS A 293 14.70 4.85 5.68
CA CYS A 293 15.72 3.99 5.09
C CYS A 293 15.46 3.64 3.61
N ALA A 294 14.20 3.69 3.16
CA ALA A 294 13.82 3.38 1.79
C ALA A 294 13.69 4.64 0.94
N HIS A 295 12.94 5.64 1.43
CA HIS A 295 12.71 6.89 0.72
C HIS A 295 12.46 8.06 1.68
N LEU A 296 12.55 9.28 1.15
CA LEU A 296 12.21 10.50 1.87
C LEU A 296 10.80 10.93 1.46
N SER A 297 9.98 11.36 2.41
CA SER A 297 8.60 11.76 2.14
C SER A 297 8.15 12.89 3.08
N PRO A 298 7.11 13.65 2.70
CA PRO A 298 6.45 14.62 3.60
C PRO A 298 5.45 13.94 4.55
N VAL A 299 5.35 12.60 4.54
CA VAL A 299 4.34 11.82 5.25
C VAL A 299 5.04 10.97 6.33
N GLY A 300 5.42 11.62 7.43
CA GLY A 300 6.26 10.99 8.46
C GLY A 300 5.43 10.38 9.59
N ASN A 301 4.92 11.23 10.47
CA ASN A 301 4.14 10.84 11.63
C ASN A 301 2.67 10.57 11.28
N ILE A 302 2.09 11.33 10.36
CA ILE A 302 0.66 11.26 10.03
C ILE A 302 0.22 9.87 9.55
N ALA A 303 1.12 9.12 8.91
CA ALA A 303 0.86 7.74 8.50
C ALA A 303 0.54 6.81 9.69
N ALA A 304 1.06 7.10 10.88
CA ALA A 304 0.82 6.30 12.07
C ALA A 304 -0.59 6.51 12.68
N CYS A 305 -1.40 7.46 12.18
CA CYS A 305 -2.68 7.81 12.80
C CYS A 305 -3.65 6.62 12.93
N VAL A 306 -3.68 5.76 11.90
CA VAL A 306 -4.65 4.67 11.79
C VAL A 306 -4.02 3.34 11.39
N THR A 307 -2.72 3.19 11.61
CA THR A 307 -1.93 2.00 11.28
C THR A 307 -2.31 0.78 12.12
N ASP A 308 -2.32 -0.43 11.55
CA ASP A 308 -2.39 -1.70 12.31
C ASP A 308 -1.07 -2.47 12.26
N LEU A 309 -0.31 -2.30 11.17
CA LEU A 309 1.08 -2.73 11.01
C LEU A 309 1.96 -1.53 10.66
N TRP A 310 3.09 -1.36 11.37
CA TRP A 310 4.02 -0.26 11.14
C TRP A 310 5.29 -0.75 10.43
N SER A 311 5.52 -0.26 9.20
CA SER A 311 6.57 -0.73 8.30
C SER A 311 7.72 0.25 8.09
N ASN A 312 8.87 -0.29 7.71
CA ASN A 312 10.06 0.43 7.27
C ASN A 312 10.21 0.52 5.74
N GLU A 313 9.19 0.11 4.98
CA GLU A 313 9.19 -0.02 3.51
C GLU A 313 10.19 -1.03 2.98
N SER A 314 11.50 -0.75 3.00
CA SER A 314 12.53 -1.70 2.59
C SER A 314 13.91 -1.27 3.07
N ILE A 315 14.77 -2.23 3.40
CA ILE A 315 16.15 -1.94 3.80
C ILE A 315 17.11 -3.06 3.38
N GLN A 316 18.26 -2.68 2.83
CA GLN A 316 19.29 -3.63 2.40
C GLN A 316 19.94 -4.31 3.59
N ASN A 317 20.33 -5.58 3.45
CA ASN A 317 21.10 -6.31 4.47
C ASN A 317 22.57 -5.88 4.51
N ILE A 318 22.84 -4.73 5.12
CA ILE A 318 24.19 -4.18 5.30
C ILE A 318 24.52 -3.96 6.79
N LYS A 319 25.81 -3.88 7.14
CA LYS A 319 26.26 -3.66 8.51
C LYS A 319 26.23 -2.16 8.86
N LEU A 320 25.52 -1.81 9.93
CA LEU A 320 25.58 -0.51 10.61
C LEU A 320 26.37 -0.64 11.93
N LEU A 321 26.65 0.50 12.58
CA LEU A 321 27.30 0.51 13.89
C LEU A 321 26.52 -0.30 14.94
N GLY A 322 25.19 -0.21 14.91
CA GLY A 322 24.30 -0.87 15.89
C GLY A 322 23.96 -2.34 15.59
N GLY A 323 24.28 -2.86 14.40
CA GLY A 323 23.81 -4.18 13.97
C GLY A 323 23.65 -4.29 12.45
N MET A 324 23.07 -5.38 11.98
CA MET A 324 22.60 -5.44 10.58
C MET A 324 21.41 -4.49 10.39
N ALA A 325 21.34 -3.81 9.25
CA ALA A 325 20.37 -2.75 9.03
C ALA A 325 18.90 -3.19 9.21
N PRO A 326 18.47 -4.39 8.73
CA PRO A 326 17.13 -4.90 9.05
C PRO A 326 16.86 -5.02 10.54
N THR A 327 17.84 -5.49 11.33
CA THR A 327 17.71 -5.61 12.80
C THR A 327 17.58 -4.25 13.48
N VAL A 328 18.36 -3.26 13.04
CA VAL A 328 18.30 -1.88 13.54
C VAL A 328 16.94 -1.25 13.21
N SER A 329 16.47 -1.41 11.99
CA SER A 329 15.16 -0.89 11.56
C SER A 329 14.01 -1.55 12.33
N PHE A 330 14.05 -2.87 12.50
CA PHE A 330 13.06 -3.60 13.28
C PHE A 330 12.95 -3.12 14.73
N GLU A 331 14.08 -2.78 15.35
CA GLU A 331 14.09 -2.19 16.68
C GLU A 331 13.39 -0.81 16.71
N GLN A 332 13.64 0.05 15.73
CA GLN A 332 12.96 1.34 15.61
C GLN A 332 11.44 1.17 15.45
N LEU A 333 11.01 0.27 14.56
CA LEU A 333 9.59 -0.08 14.39
C LEU A 333 8.97 -0.59 15.70
N SER A 334 9.70 -1.44 16.42
CA SER A 334 9.26 -2.01 17.69
C SER A 334 9.01 -0.93 18.75
N TYR A 335 9.85 0.11 18.83
CA TYR A 335 9.64 1.22 19.75
C TYR A 335 8.43 2.08 19.39
N ASP A 336 8.22 2.38 18.10
CA ASP A 336 7.03 3.10 17.63
C ASP A 336 5.75 2.35 17.99
N CYS A 337 5.71 1.05 17.70
CA CYS A 337 4.59 0.18 18.06
C CYS A 337 4.36 0.17 19.57
N ARG A 338 5.43 0.08 20.37
CA ARG A 338 5.33 0.08 21.83
C ARG A 338 4.75 1.40 22.36
N LEU A 339 5.11 2.55 21.78
CA LEU A 339 4.55 3.84 22.17
C LEU A 339 3.06 3.92 21.86
N MET A 340 2.65 3.55 20.64
CA MET A 340 1.24 3.48 20.24
C MET A 340 0.42 2.55 21.15
N ASN A 341 0.93 1.34 21.40
CA ASN A 341 0.27 0.37 22.27
C ASN A 341 0.18 0.84 23.72
N THR A 342 1.22 1.51 24.23
CA THR A 342 1.21 2.09 25.59
C THR A 342 0.18 3.21 25.72
N SER A 343 0.03 4.05 24.69
CA SER A 343 -1.00 5.10 24.68
C SER A 343 -2.41 4.50 24.71
N SER A 344 -2.65 3.42 23.96
CA SER A 344 -3.92 2.68 23.96
C SER A 344 -4.22 2.04 25.30
N ALA A 345 -3.21 1.45 25.95
CA ALA A 345 -3.36 0.83 27.27
C ALA A 345 -3.69 1.86 28.38
N LYS A 346 -3.32 3.13 28.20
CA LYS A 346 -3.68 4.22 29.14
C LYS A 346 -5.12 4.71 28.98
N GLY A 347 -5.77 4.42 27.86
CA GLY A 347 -7.15 4.77 27.58
C GLY A 347 -7.33 5.54 26.27
N ASP A 348 -8.57 5.54 25.76
CA ASP A 348 -8.89 6.06 24.42
C ASP A 348 -8.57 7.55 24.26
N GLU A 349 -8.65 8.36 25.32
CA GLU A 349 -8.29 9.79 25.25
C GLU A 349 -6.79 9.98 25.00
N THR A 350 -5.93 9.20 25.66
CA THR A 350 -4.48 9.28 25.46
C THR A 350 -4.08 8.78 24.07
N ALA A 351 -4.73 7.71 23.60
CA ALA A 351 -4.50 7.19 22.25
C ALA A 351 -4.91 8.23 21.18
N ARG A 352 -6.09 8.86 21.34
CA ARG A 352 -6.57 9.91 20.43
C ARG A 352 -5.65 11.13 20.45
N LEU A 353 -5.18 11.56 21.62
CA LEU A 353 -4.20 12.65 21.70
C LEU A 353 -2.94 12.31 20.90
N LEU A 354 -2.39 11.09 21.03
CA LEU A 354 -1.21 10.69 20.25
C LEU A 354 -1.50 10.66 18.75
N ARG A 355 -2.66 10.13 18.33
CA ARG A 355 -3.09 10.16 16.93
C ARG A 355 -3.18 11.60 16.40
N ASP A 356 -3.81 12.50 17.15
CA ASP A 356 -4.01 13.88 16.73
C ASP A 356 -2.66 14.62 16.63
N LEU A 357 -1.73 14.34 17.55
CA LEU A 357 -0.35 14.84 17.45
C LEU A 357 0.39 14.29 16.22
N HIS A 358 0.17 13.02 15.86
CA HIS A 358 0.70 12.46 14.62
C HIS A 358 0.15 13.17 13.37
N ALA A 359 -1.13 13.51 13.35
CA ALA A 359 -1.74 14.24 12.25
C ALA A 359 -1.24 15.69 12.18
N ASP A 360 -1.33 16.41 13.28
CA ASP A 360 -1.07 17.85 13.36
C ASP A 360 0.41 18.20 13.16
N SER A 361 1.34 17.27 13.43
CA SER A 361 2.77 17.53 13.21
C SER A 361 3.16 17.70 11.74
N ASP A 362 2.39 17.09 10.82
CA ASP A 362 2.76 17.01 9.40
C ASP A 362 1.74 17.75 8.51
N SER A 363 0.46 17.70 8.85
CA SER A 363 -0.61 18.02 7.89
C SER A 363 -0.63 19.46 7.39
N CYS A 364 -0.12 20.41 8.17
CA CYS A 364 -0.10 21.82 7.76
C CYS A 364 1.06 22.17 6.81
N LEU A 365 2.04 21.26 6.68
CA LEU A 365 3.29 21.48 5.96
C LEU A 365 3.21 21.02 4.50
N ASP A 366 2.37 20.04 4.21
CA ASP A 366 2.27 19.45 2.87
C ASP A 366 0.84 19.01 2.52
N PRO A 367 0.33 19.32 1.31
CA PRO A 367 -0.99 18.84 0.88
C PRO A 367 -1.10 17.31 0.89
N GLN A 368 0.01 16.59 0.66
CA GLN A 368 0.02 15.12 0.67
C GLN A 368 -0.19 14.56 2.07
N ALA A 369 0.31 15.25 3.10
CA ALA A 369 0.00 14.92 4.49
C ALA A 369 -1.43 15.34 4.85
N TYR A 370 -1.88 16.53 4.41
CA TYR A 370 -3.22 17.04 4.74
C TYR A 370 -4.34 16.08 4.32
N VAL A 371 -4.27 15.51 3.11
CA VAL A 371 -5.28 14.55 2.63
C VAL A 371 -5.25 13.22 3.38
N LEU A 372 -4.27 12.96 4.26
CA LEU A 372 -4.20 11.74 5.08
C LEU A 372 -4.69 11.96 6.51
N ARG A 373 -5.10 13.19 6.87
CA ARG A 373 -5.66 13.47 8.20
C ARG A 373 -6.91 12.62 8.45
N PRO A 374 -7.06 11.98 9.63
CA PRO A 374 -8.18 11.08 9.90
C PRO A 374 -9.59 11.69 9.68
N ASP A 375 -9.77 12.97 9.99
CA ASP A 375 -11.02 13.72 9.78
C ASP A 375 -11.31 13.97 8.29
N VAL A 376 -10.29 14.40 7.53
CA VAL A 376 -10.37 14.60 6.08
C VAL A 376 -10.66 13.28 5.36
N VAL A 377 -9.94 12.22 5.72
CA VAL A 377 -10.13 10.86 5.17
C VAL A 377 -11.58 10.38 5.38
N LEU A 378 -12.14 10.54 6.59
CA LEU A 378 -13.52 10.15 6.86
C LEU A 378 -14.54 11.00 6.10
N SER A 379 -14.31 12.31 5.98
CA SER A 379 -15.16 13.23 5.20
C SER A 379 -15.25 12.79 3.74
N ILE A 380 -14.10 12.64 3.09
CA ILE A 380 -14.01 12.22 1.68
C ILE A 380 -14.62 10.82 1.50
N SER A 381 -14.26 9.86 2.36
CA SER A 381 -14.73 8.48 2.25
C SER A 381 -16.26 8.38 2.30
N LYS A 382 -16.94 9.21 3.12
CA LYS A 382 -18.40 9.26 3.22
C LYS A 382 -19.07 9.69 1.92
N GLU A 383 -18.44 10.54 1.14
CA GLU A 383 -18.95 10.97 -0.16
C GLU A 383 -18.61 9.97 -1.26
N LEU A 384 -17.41 9.37 -1.24
CA LEU A 384 -16.98 8.39 -2.25
C LEU A 384 -17.91 7.18 -2.35
N VAL A 385 -18.34 6.64 -1.22
CA VAL A 385 -19.20 5.44 -1.19
C VAL A 385 -20.62 5.69 -1.74
N LYS A 386 -21.03 6.96 -1.91
CA LYS A 386 -22.30 7.31 -2.53
C LYS A 386 -22.25 7.23 -4.06
N VAL A 387 -21.05 7.25 -4.64
CA VAL A 387 -20.84 7.24 -6.09
C VAL A 387 -20.68 5.82 -6.60
N LYS A 388 -21.38 5.52 -7.71
CA LYS A 388 -21.36 4.23 -8.39
C LYS A 388 -20.48 4.32 -9.64
N GLY A 389 -19.75 3.24 -9.90
CA GLY A 389 -18.82 3.13 -11.02
C GLY A 389 -17.44 3.68 -10.68
N ASP A 390 -16.42 3.04 -11.23
CA ASP A 390 -15.02 3.34 -10.91
C ASP A 390 -14.61 4.74 -11.39
N TYR A 391 -14.88 5.07 -12.66
CA TYR A 391 -14.58 6.39 -13.20
C TYR A 391 -15.28 7.53 -12.46
N PRO A 392 -16.62 7.55 -12.29
CA PRO A 392 -17.28 8.63 -11.56
C PRO A 392 -16.78 8.76 -10.12
N ARG A 393 -16.48 7.63 -9.46
CA ARG A 393 -15.95 7.63 -8.09
C ARG A 393 -14.53 8.20 -8.03
N THR A 394 -13.66 7.88 -8.99
CA THR A 394 -12.30 8.44 -9.08
C THR A 394 -12.31 9.92 -9.44
N LYS A 395 -13.16 10.35 -10.38
CA LYS A 395 -13.40 11.78 -10.64
C LYS A 395 -13.86 12.48 -9.36
N LYS A 396 -14.82 11.89 -8.64
CA LYS A 396 -15.29 12.45 -7.37
C LYS A 396 -14.20 12.55 -6.30
N ALA A 397 -13.30 11.55 -6.24
CA ALA A 397 -12.13 11.58 -5.36
C ALA A 397 -11.23 12.78 -5.66
N ALA A 398 -10.99 13.08 -6.93
CA ALA A 398 -10.22 14.24 -7.34
C ALA A 398 -10.90 15.55 -6.93
N GLU A 399 -12.20 15.70 -7.23
CA GLU A 399 -12.99 16.87 -6.84
C GLU A 399 -12.96 17.13 -5.33
N LEU A 400 -13.15 16.08 -4.53
CA LEU A 400 -13.19 16.19 -3.07
C LEU A 400 -11.81 16.54 -2.51
N ALA A 401 -10.74 15.94 -3.03
CA ALA A 401 -9.38 16.27 -2.62
C ALA A 401 -9.07 17.76 -2.89
N LEU A 402 -9.37 18.23 -4.09
CA LEU A 402 -9.17 19.63 -4.49
C LEU A 402 -9.99 20.59 -3.63
N ALA A 403 -11.26 20.27 -3.37
CA ALA A 403 -12.12 21.07 -2.52
C ALA A 403 -11.60 21.16 -1.07
N HIS A 404 -11.20 20.03 -0.48
CA HIS A 404 -10.63 20.00 0.87
C HIS A 404 -9.32 20.79 0.97
N LEU A 405 -8.42 20.67 -0.01
CA LEU A 405 -7.17 21.44 -0.03
C LEU A 405 -7.41 22.95 -0.16
N LYS A 406 -8.41 23.35 -0.96
CA LYS A 406 -8.79 24.76 -1.12
C LYS A 406 -9.39 25.33 0.16
N GLU A 407 -10.29 24.59 0.80
CA GLU A 407 -10.86 24.97 2.09
C GLU A 407 -9.80 25.08 3.19
N ALA A 408 -8.89 24.10 3.27
CA ALA A 408 -7.78 24.08 4.22
C ALA A 408 -6.87 25.31 4.10
N TYR A 409 -6.55 25.69 2.85
CA TYR A 409 -5.79 26.91 2.59
C TYR A 409 -6.54 28.16 3.06
N HIS A 410 -7.82 28.30 2.74
CA HIS A 410 -8.64 29.44 3.18
C HIS A 410 -8.78 29.52 4.71
N ASN A 411 -8.88 28.37 5.38
CA ASN A 411 -8.95 28.26 6.83
C ASN A 411 -7.59 28.40 7.53
N LYS A 412 -6.49 28.52 6.77
CA LYS A 412 -5.09 28.57 7.26
C LYS A 412 -4.65 27.30 7.98
N GLU A 413 -5.26 26.17 7.65
CA GLU A 413 -4.89 24.84 8.14
C GLU A 413 -3.77 24.21 7.30
N LEU A 414 -3.62 24.68 6.04
CA LEU A 414 -2.61 24.21 5.10
C LEU A 414 -1.86 25.40 4.48
N SER A 415 -0.53 25.30 4.45
CA SER A 415 0.32 26.30 3.79
C SER A 415 0.62 25.91 2.35
N LEU A 416 0.16 26.73 1.40
CA LEU A 416 0.45 26.61 -0.03
C LEU A 416 1.10 27.89 -0.55
N ASP A 417 2.10 27.74 -1.42
CA ASP A 417 2.69 28.87 -2.14
C ASP A 417 1.86 29.24 -3.38
N GLU A 418 2.17 30.37 -4.01
CA GLU A 418 1.43 30.88 -5.18
C GLU A 418 1.40 29.88 -6.35
N LYS A 419 2.47 29.08 -6.52
CA LYS A 419 2.55 28.09 -7.59
C LYS A 419 1.62 26.91 -7.31
N GLU A 420 1.60 26.41 -6.08
CA GLU A 420 0.68 25.34 -5.65
C GLU A 420 -0.79 25.80 -5.78
N LEU A 421 -1.11 27.06 -5.46
CA LEU A 421 -2.46 27.61 -5.61
C LEU A 421 -2.91 27.69 -7.07
N MET A 422 -2.02 28.17 -7.96
CA MET A 422 -2.30 28.19 -9.39
C MET A 422 -2.57 26.78 -9.92
N TRP A 423 -1.80 25.78 -9.49
CA TRP A 423 -2.03 24.39 -9.86
C TRP A 423 -3.34 23.84 -9.28
N LEU A 424 -3.67 24.20 -8.05
CA LEU A 424 -4.92 23.80 -7.40
C LEU A 424 -6.14 24.28 -8.20
N ASP A 425 -6.13 25.54 -8.67
CA ASP A 425 -7.19 26.09 -9.50
C ASP A 425 -7.24 25.44 -10.89
N ASN A 426 -6.09 25.28 -11.57
CA ASN A 426 -6.02 24.63 -12.88
C ASN A 426 -6.52 23.18 -12.84
N LEU A 427 -6.15 22.42 -11.81
CA LEU A 427 -6.60 21.04 -11.64
C LEU A 427 -8.11 20.98 -11.35
N SER A 428 -8.65 21.94 -10.60
CA SER A 428 -10.08 22.05 -10.34
C SER A 428 -10.87 22.28 -11.62
N GLU A 429 -10.40 23.18 -12.49
CA GLU A 429 -11.02 23.42 -13.80
C GLU A 429 -10.91 22.20 -14.72
N ALA A 430 -9.74 21.55 -14.76
CA ALA A 430 -9.52 20.35 -15.57
C ALA A 430 -10.45 19.20 -15.16
N VAL A 431 -10.56 18.91 -13.86
CA VAL A 431 -11.46 17.85 -13.35
C VAL A 431 -12.93 18.19 -13.62
N PHE A 432 -13.33 19.45 -13.44
CA PHE A 432 -14.69 19.91 -13.72
C PHE A 432 -15.07 19.77 -15.19
N GLY A 433 -14.11 19.98 -16.10
CA GLY A 433 -14.31 19.85 -17.54
C GLY A 433 -14.41 18.41 -18.06
N LEU A 434 -14.09 17.40 -17.24
CA LEU A 434 -14.20 16.00 -17.66
C LEU A 434 -15.67 15.57 -17.81
N PRO A 435 -15.97 14.63 -18.73
CA PRO A 435 -17.32 14.09 -18.89
C PRO A 435 -17.92 13.49 -17.61
N GLU A 436 -19.23 13.34 -17.57
CA GLU A 436 -19.91 12.64 -16.46
C GLU A 436 -20.00 11.13 -16.70
N GLY A 437 -20.17 10.72 -17.96
CA GLY A 437 -20.32 9.32 -18.35
C GLY A 437 -18.99 8.65 -18.68
N THR A 438 -18.78 7.44 -18.15
CA THR A 438 -17.58 6.62 -18.43
C THR A 438 -17.33 6.42 -19.93
N ASP A 439 -18.36 6.10 -20.71
CA ASP A 439 -18.20 5.80 -22.14
C ASP A 439 -17.74 7.04 -22.94
N GLU A 440 -18.27 8.23 -22.59
CA GLU A 440 -17.88 9.48 -23.23
C GLU A 440 -16.43 9.85 -22.86
N PHE A 441 -16.08 9.69 -21.59
CA PHE A 441 -14.71 9.90 -21.10
C PHE A 441 -13.70 8.98 -21.78
N VAL A 442 -13.97 7.67 -21.83
CA VAL A 442 -13.07 6.68 -22.45
C VAL A 442 -12.89 6.98 -23.94
N LYS A 443 -13.97 7.29 -24.68
CA LYS A 443 -13.88 7.63 -26.10
C LYS A 443 -13.05 8.89 -26.36
N GLY A 444 -13.13 9.87 -25.45
CA GLY A 444 -12.37 11.11 -25.57
C GLY A 444 -10.87 10.91 -25.34
N ILE A 445 -10.49 10.05 -24.39
CA ILE A 445 -9.10 9.99 -23.91
C ILE A 445 -8.26 8.85 -24.47
N ILE A 446 -8.90 7.74 -24.90
CA ILE A 446 -8.16 6.53 -25.30
C ILE A 446 -7.22 6.79 -26.49
N GLY A 447 -7.62 7.66 -27.42
CA GLY A 447 -6.82 8.04 -28.59
C GLY A 447 -5.61 8.92 -28.25
N GLU A 448 -5.59 9.52 -27.06
CA GLU A 448 -4.48 10.37 -26.58
C GLU A 448 -3.43 9.58 -25.77
N CYS A 449 -3.71 8.29 -25.51
CA CYS A 449 -2.85 7.39 -24.75
C CYS A 449 -1.92 6.60 -25.67
N GLU A 450 -0.91 7.24 -26.26
CA GLU A 450 -0.05 6.65 -27.31
C GLU A 450 0.68 5.36 -26.91
N LYS A 451 1.00 5.21 -25.61
CA LYS A 451 1.69 4.01 -25.08
C LYS A 451 0.75 2.85 -24.76
N LEU A 452 -0.56 3.08 -24.78
CA LEU A 452 -1.54 2.07 -24.43
C LEU A 452 -1.74 1.09 -25.59
N ASP A 453 -1.71 -0.19 -25.28
CA ASP A 453 -2.28 -1.24 -26.13
C ASP A 453 -3.59 -1.74 -25.49
N PRO A 454 -4.76 -1.26 -25.95
CA PRO A 454 -6.04 -1.62 -25.34
C PRO A 454 -6.35 -3.12 -25.39
N GLN A 455 -5.75 -3.85 -26.34
CA GLN A 455 -5.96 -5.30 -26.46
C GLN A 455 -5.35 -6.07 -25.29
N LYS A 456 -4.37 -5.49 -24.58
CA LYS A 456 -3.78 -6.07 -23.37
C LYS A 456 -4.72 -6.08 -22.15
N TYR A 457 -5.82 -5.34 -22.23
CA TYR A 457 -6.84 -5.18 -21.18
C TYR A 457 -8.23 -5.67 -21.63
N ASP A 458 -8.32 -6.42 -22.73
CA ASP A 458 -9.58 -6.77 -23.41
C ASP A 458 -10.51 -5.56 -23.67
N LEU A 459 -9.96 -4.34 -23.78
CA LEU A 459 -10.74 -3.13 -24.05
C LEU A 459 -11.15 -3.09 -25.53
N ARG A 460 -12.46 -2.99 -25.78
CA ARG A 460 -13.01 -2.84 -27.12
C ARG A 460 -13.04 -1.36 -27.49
N ILE A 461 -12.32 -1.01 -28.56
CA ILE A 461 -12.29 0.33 -29.18
C ILE A 461 -13.46 0.46 -30.16
#